data_AF-A0A2V8I5M0-F1
#
_entry.id   AF-A0A2V8I5M0-F1
#
_cell.length_a   1.000
_cell.length_b   1.000
_cell.length_c   1.000
_cell.angle_alpha   90.00
_cell.angle_beta   90.00
_cell.angle_gamma   90.00
#
_symmetry.space_group_name_H-M   'P 1'
#
loop_
_entity.id
_entity.type
_entity.pdbx_description
1 polymer ?
#
loop_
_entity_poly.entity_id
_entity_poly.type
_entity_poly.pdbx_seq_one_letter_code
_entity_poly.pdbx_strand_id
1 'polypeptide(L)'
;DVDAISSRMTTMNNQVTTMNNQVIAHANRLVAVSNQIDRERVVFEVSMDKTQQVAPGIYVTLKHANVGLQRVDGWMQLADEGRILWIRGLGLQQALTFVTRADDRTHELVFTRVDPTGATGYVLLPMTPSSASSSN
;
A
#
# COMPACT_ATOMS: atom_id res chain seq x y z
N ASP A 1 -31.43 -34.55 -32.46
CA ASP A 1 -31.07 -34.59 -31.03
C ASP A 1 -30.57 -33.20 -30.62
N VAL A 2 -31.50 -32.26 -30.44
CA VAL A 2 -31.22 -30.83 -30.16
C VAL A 2 -31.15 -30.59 -28.65
N ASP A 3 -31.85 -31.42 -27.87
CA ASP A 3 -31.93 -31.33 -26.41
C ASP A 3 -30.58 -31.66 -25.74
N ALA A 4 -29.81 -32.58 -26.31
CA ALA A 4 -28.47 -32.93 -25.83
C ALA A 4 -27.46 -31.77 -25.97
N ILE A 5 -27.64 -30.90 -26.96
CA ILE A 5 -26.75 -29.75 -27.21
C ILE A 5 -27.07 -28.61 -26.23
N SER A 6 -28.36 -28.34 -26.00
CA SER A 6 -28.80 -27.34 -25.02
C SER A 6 -28.34 -27.70 -23.60
N SER A 7 -28.47 -28.97 -23.20
CA SER A 7 -28.02 -29.44 -21.87
C SER A 7 -26.50 -29.28 -21.66
N ARG A 8 -25.70 -29.54 -22.70
CA ARG A 8 -24.25 -29.34 -22.67
C ARG A 8 -23.86 -27.86 -22.56
N MET A 9 -24.52 -26.97 -23.30
CA MET A 9 -24.26 -25.52 -23.20
C MET A 9 -24.58 -24.97 -21.81
N THR A 10 -25.69 -25.39 -21.21
CA THR A 10 -26.05 -24.96 -19.84
C THR A 10 -25.03 -25.44 -18.82
N THR A 11 -24.56 -26.68 -18.94
CA THR A 11 -23.54 -27.25 -18.04
C THR A 11 -22.21 -26.51 -18.15
N MET A 12 -21.77 -26.22 -19.38
CA MET A 12 -20.54 -25.47 -19.63
C MET A 12 -20.61 -24.04 -19.08
N ASN A 13 -21.73 -23.35 -19.27
CA ASN A 13 -21.92 -22.00 -18.74
C ASN A 13 -21.85 -21.99 -17.20
N ASN A 14 -22.51 -22.95 -16.54
CA ASN A 14 -22.47 -23.07 -15.09
C ASN A 14 -21.05 -23.38 -14.57
N GLN A 15 -20.28 -24.20 -15.29
CA GLN A 15 -18.90 -24.53 -14.93
C GLN A 15 -17.97 -23.31 -15.07
N VAL A 16 -18.10 -22.53 -16.14
CA VAL A 16 -17.34 -21.28 -16.34
C VAL A 16 -17.68 -20.25 -15.26
N THR A 17 -18.96 -20.08 -14.91
CA THR A 17 -19.38 -19.19 -13.82
C THR A 17 -18.80 -19.63 -12.47
N THR A 18 -18.79 -20.93 -12.19
CA THR A 18 -18.22 -21.47 -10.95
C THR A 18 -16.71 -21.23 -10.86
N MET A 19 -15.97 -21.47 -11.96
CA MET A 19 -14.54 -21.19 -12.02
C MET A 19 -14.23 -19.70 -11.85
N ASN A 20 -15.00 -18.81 -12.48
CA ASN A 20 -14.81 -17.38 -12.35
C ASN A 20 -15.05 -16.90 -10.91
N ASN A 21 -16.10 -17.41 -10.26
CA ASN A 21 -16.39 -17.12 -8.86
C ASN A 21 -15.29 -17.65 -7.91
N GLN A 22 -14.73 -18.83 -8.20
CA GLN A 22 -13.61 -19.37 -7.45
C GLN A 22 -12.35 -18.50 -7.60
N VAL A 23 -11.99 -18.08 -8.82
CA VAL A 23 -10.84 -17.21 -9.07
C VAL A 23 -10.99 -15.86 -8.35
N ILE A 24 -12.19 -15.26 -8.39
CA ILE A 24 -12.51 -14.02 -7.66
C ILE A 24 -12.39 -14.23 -6.15
N ALA A 25 -12.91 -15.33 -5.61
CA ALA A 25 -12.80 -15.65 -4.19
C ALA A 25 -11.35 -15.90 -3.75
N HIS A 26 -10.53 -16.52 -4.60
CA HIS A 26 -9.11 -16.72 -4.34
C HIS A 26 -8.32 -15.41 -4.39
N ALA A 27 -8.58 -14.54 -5.36
CA ALA A 27 -7.99 -13.20 -5.42
C ALA A 27 -8.35 -12.36 -4.18
N ASN A 28 -9.63 -12.39 -3.77
CA ASN A 28 -10.09 -11.68 -2.58
C ASN A 28 -9.48 -12.24 -1.29
N ARG A 29 -9.27 -13.56 -1.18
CA ARG A 29 -8.54 -14.16 -0.05
C ARG A 29 -7.07 -13.75 -0.04
N LEU A 30 -6.39 -13.66 -1.18
CA LEU A 30 -5.01 -13.20 -1.23
C LEU A 30 -4.88 -11.73 -0.80
N VAL A 31 -5.82 -10.87 -1.20
CA VAL A 31 -5.91 -9.48 -0.74
C VAL A 31 -6.22 -9.43 0.77
N ALA A 32 -7.14 -10.26 1.27
CA ALA A 32 -7.48 -10.32 2.69
C ALA A 32 -6.35 -10.86 3.57
N VAL A 33 -5.60 -11.87 3.10
CA VAL A 33 -4.43 -12.42 3.78
C VAL A 33 -3.26 -11.43 3.76
N SER A 34 -3.07 -10.68 2.66
CA SER A 34 -2.12 -9.57 2.60
C SER A 34 -2.45 -8.45 3.61
N ASN A 35 -3.73 -8.28 3.93
CA ASN A 35 -4.24 -7.34 4.93
C ASN A 35 -4.25 -7.90 6.37
N GLN A 36 -4.06 -9.21 6.56
CA GLN A 36 -3.98 -9.86 7.89
C GLN A 36 -2.52 -10.14 8.31
N ILE A 37 -1.55 -9.55 7.62
CA ILE A 37 -0.18 -9.44 8.13
C ILE A 37 -0.23 -8.26 9.11
N ASP A 38 0.06 -8.50 10.39
CA ASP A 38 0.14 -7.43 11.39
C ASP A 38 1.12 -6.35 10.89
N ARG A 39 0.61 -5.15 10.60
CA ARG A 39 1.42 -4.00 10.17
C ARG A 39 1.39 -2.95 11.25
N GLU A 40 2.57 -2.46 11.59
CA GLU A 40 2.72 -1.34 12.51
C GLU A 40 2.43 -0.03 11.76
N ARG A 41 1.50 0.77 12.27
CA ARG A 41 1.15 2.07 11.69
C ARG A 41 1.87 3.19 12.43
N VAL A 42 2.87 3.78 11.79
CA VAL A 42 3.64 4.91 12.34
C VAL A 42 3.11 6.20 11.73
N VAL A 43 2.54 7.08 12.56
CA VAL A 43 2.06 8.40 12.12
C VAL A 43 3.21 9.39 11.98
N PHE A 44 3.11 10.30 11.01
CA PHE A 44 4.11 11.33 10.81
C PHE A 44 3.50 12.67 10.39
N GLU A 45 4.30 13.72 10.56
CA GLU A 45 4.08 15.05 10.01
C GLU A 45 5.38 15.52 9.34
N VAL A 46 5.24 16.03 8.11
CA VAL A 46 6.36 16.55 7.32
C VAL A 46 6.06 17.98 6.88
N SER A 47 7.05 18.85 7.04
CA SER A 47 7.04 20.24 6.60
C SER A 47 7.62 20.35 5.19
N MET A 48 7.19 21.37 4.47
CA MET A 48 7.77 21.71 3.17
C MET A 48 9.27 22.00 3.29
N ASP A 49 10.03 21.61 2.27
CA ASP A 49 11.45 21.91 2.09
C ASP A 49 12.39 21.37 3.18
N LYS A 50 11.91 20.48 4.04
CA LYS A 50 12.71 19.79 5.05
C LYS A 50 12.76 18.30 4.78
N THR A 51 13.94 17.72 4.97
CA THR A 51 14.10 16.26 5.05
C THR A 51 13.77 15.84 6.47
N GLN A 52 12.75 15.00 6.63
CA GLN A 52 12.29 14.54 7.94
C GLN A 52 12.19 13.02 7.97
N GLN A 53 12.62 12.44 9.08
CA GLN A 53 12.47 11.01 9.32
C GLN A 53 11.01 10.72 9.67
N VAL A 54 10.36 9.84 8.89
CA VAL A 54 8.95 9.44 9.10
C VAL A 54 8.83 8.04 9.70
N ALA A 55 9.89 7.23 9.56
CA ALA A 55 10.08 5.94 10.21
C ALA A 55 11.59 5.64 10.26
N PRO A 56 12.06 4.67 11.07
CA PRO A 56 13.47 4.26 11.08
C PRO A 56 14.00 4.01 9.66
N GLY A 57 15.13 4.65 9.31
CA GLY A 57 15.74 4.55 7.97
C GLY A 57 14.97 5.19 6.80
N ILE A 58 13.76 5.72 7.02
CA ILE A 58 12.88 6.28 5.98
C ILE A 58 12.73 7.79 6.19
N TYR A 59 13.21 8.56 5.22
CA TYR A 59 13.14 10.02 5.22
C TYR A 59 12.28 10.52 4.07
N VAL A 60 11.52 11.58 4.30
CA VAL A 60 10.68 12.23 3.29
C VAL A 60 11.04 13.70 3.20
N THR A 61 11.12 14.20 1.98
CA THR A 61 11.22 15.62 1.69
C THR A 61 10.07 16.00 0.77
N LEU A 62 9.23 16.95 1.20
CA LEU A 62 8.21 17.55 0.36
C LEU A 62 8.76 18.78 -0.35
N LYS A 63 8.42 18.93 -1.64
CA LYS A 63 8.78 20.09 -2.45
C LYS A 63 7.60 20.87 -2.97
N HIS A 64 6.48 20.19 -3.17
CA HIS A 64 5.27 20.85 -3.60
C HIS A 64 4.06 20.19 -2.95
N ALA A 65 3.07 21.01 -2.63
CA ALA A 65 1.79 20.59 -2.08
C ALA A 65 0.70 21.35 -2.82
N ASN A 66 -0.14 20.63 -3.55
CA ASN A 66 -1.34 21.18 -4.16
C ASN A 66 -2.51 20.91 -3.22
N VAL A 67 -2.82 21.90 -2.37
CA VAL A 67 -3.91 21.81 -1.39
C VAL A 67 -5.29 21.67 -2.07
N GLY A 68 -5.48 22.28 -3.24
CA GLY A 68 -6.74 22.22 -3.98
C GLY A 68 -7.04 20.82 -4.55
N LEU A 69 -6.00 20.08 -4.94
CA LEU A 69 -6.12 18.70 -5.40
C LEU A 69 -5.76 17.66 -4.33
N GLN A 70 -5.35 18.12 -3.14
CA GLN A 70 -4.80 17.31 -2.06
C GLN A 70 -3.74 16.31 -2.53
N ARG A 71 -2.71 16.83 -3.21
CA ARG A 71 -1.60 16.07 -3.76
C ARG A 71 -0.25 16.63 -3.31
N VAL A 72 0.74 15.76 -3.22
CA VAL A 72 2.11 16.15 -2.87
C VAL A 72 3.14 15.64 -3.89
N ASP A 73 4.21 16.41 -4.02
CA ASP A 73 5.42 16.05 -4.75
C ASP A 73 6.64 16.15 -3.85
N GLY A 74 7.62 15.30 -4.11
CA GLY A 74 8.85 15.24 -3.33
C GLY A 74 9.64 13.97 -3.60
N TRP A 75 10.37 13.53 -2.60
CA TRP A 75 11.05 12.25 -2.64
C TRP A 75 11.14 11.62 -1.25
N MET A 76 11.33 10.31 -1.25
CA MET A 76 11.60 9.51 -0.08
C MET A 76 13.01 8.93 -0.22
N GLN A 77 13.77 8.92 0.87
CA GLN A 77 15.11 8.33 0.94
C GLN A 77 15.06 7.12 1.87
N LEU A 78 15.58 6.00 1.40
CA LEU A 78 15.86 4.81 2.20
C LEU A 78 17.34 4.86 2.57
N ALA A 79 17.64 5.38 3.76
CA ALA A 79 19.00 5.76 4.16
C ALA A 79 19.97 4.56 4.16
N ASP A 80 19.52 3.42 4.69
CA ASP A 80 20.32 2.19 4.78
C ASP A 80 20.65 1.59 3.39
N GLU A 81 19.89 1.98 2.37
CA GLU A 81 20.04 1.48 1.00
C GLU A 81 20.61 2.52 0.03
N GLY A 82 20.74 3.78 0.45
CA GLY A 82 21.10 4.90 -0.44
C GLY A 82 20.13 5.11 -1.60
N ARG A 83 18.90 4.61 -1.52
CA ARG A 83 17.89 4.69 -2.59
C ARG A 83 16.99 5.91 -2.41
N ILE A 84 16.66 6.55 -3.52
CA ILE A 84 15.70 7.66 -3.58
C ILE A 84 14.50 7.24 -4.42
N LEU A 85 13.30 7.42 -3.88
CA LEU A 85 12.02 7.15 -4.54
C LEU A 85 11.27 8.46 -4.73
N TRP A 86 10.90 8.78 -5.97
CA TRP A 86 10.20 10.03 -6.30
C TRP A 86 8.71 9.92 -5.96
N ILE A 87 8.20 10.94 -5.26
CA ILE A 87 6.78 11.13 -4.99
C ILE A 87 6.27 12.14 -6.02
N ARG A 88 5.36 11.74 -6.89
CA ARG A 88 4.84 12.58 -7.98
C ARG A 88 3.31 12.60 -7.94
N GLY A 89 2.74 13.72 -7.54
CA GLY A 89 1.30 13.96 -7.49
C GLY A 89 0.53 12.95 -6.64
N LEU A 90 1.13 12.45 -5.55
CA LEU A 90 0.53 11.43 -4.71
C LEU A 90 -0.65 12.04 -3.95
N GLY A 91 -1.85 11.48 -4.16
CA GLY A 91 -3.08 11.95 -3.53
C GLY A 91 -3.28 11.45 -2.10
N LEU A 92 -4.26 12.00 -1.40
CA LEU A 92 -4.67 11.45 -0.09
C LEU A 92 -5.10 10.00 -0.21
N GLN A 93 -4.79 9.22 0.82
CA GLN A 93 -5.15 7.81 0.96
C GLN A 93 -4.61 6.92 -0.18
N GLN A 94 -3.82 7.48 -1.10
CA GLN A 94 -3.09 6.72 -2.10
C GLN A 94 -1.79 6.24 -1.47
N ALA A 95 -1.56 4.93 -1.53
CA ALA A 95 -0.34 4.33 -1.02
C ALA A 95 0.80 4.45 -2.05
N LEU A 96 1.94 4.97 -1.61
CA LEU A 96 3.21 4.69 -2.25
C LEU A 96 3.78 3.41 -1.64
N THR A 97 3.71 2.33 -2.40
CA THR A 97 4.20 1.01 -2.00
C THR A 97 5.68 0.87 -2.35
N PHE A 98 6.49 0.35 -1.42
CA PHE A 98 7.92 0.10 -1.63
C PHE A 98 8.39 -1.11 -0.84
N VAL A 99 9.55 -1.66 -1.21
CA VAL A 99 10.19 -2.78 -0.53
C VAL A 99 11.57 -2.33 -0.06
N THR A 100 11.90 -2.70 1.18
CA THR A 100 13.23 -2.48 1.76
C THR A 100 14.06 -3.77 1.71
N ARG A 101 15.37 -3.64 1.55
CA ARG A 101 16.32 -4.77 1.59
C ARG A 101 16.52 -5.32 3.01
N ALA A 102 16.16 -4.54 4.03
CA ALA A 102 16.32 -4.95 5.43
C ALA A 102 15.40 -6.12 5.80
N ASP A 103 14.20 -6.15 5.23
CA ASP A 103 13.20 -7.17 5.54
C ASP A 103 12.59 -7.88 4.32
N ASP A 104 12.88 -7.41 3.10
CA ASP A 104 12.29 -7.87 1.83
C ASP A 104 10.75 -7.86 1.86
N ARG A 105 10.17 -6.92 2.61
CA ARG A 105 8.72 -6.80 2.81
C ARG A 105 8.17 -5.48 2.29
N THR A 106 6.90 -5.56 1.92
CA THR A 106 6.14 -4.43 1.40
C THR A 106 5.77 -3.45 2.51
N HIS A 107 6.18 -2.20 2.30
CA HIS A 107 5.83 -1.03 3.09
C HIS A 107 4.90 -0.12 2.29
N GLU A 108 4.10 0.68 3.00
CA GLU A 108 3.23 1.67 2.36
C GLU A 108 3.37 3.01 3.06
N LEU A 109 3.57 4.07 2.28
CA LEU A 109 3.50 5.45 2.75
C LEU A 109 2.20 6.09 2.25
N VAL A 110 1.43 6.67 3.18
CA VAL A 110 0.13 7.25 2.89
C VAL A 110 0.03 8.66 3.47
N PHE A 111 -0.31 9.64 2.64
CA PHE A 111 -0.71 10.97 3.11
C PHE A 111 -2.20 11.00 3.40
N THR A 112 -2.60 11.67 4.48
CA THR A 112 -4.00 11.75 4.94
C THR A 112 -4.53 13.17 4.98
N ARG A 113 -3.64 14.16 5.03
CA ARG A 113 -3.97 15.58 4.95
C ARG A 113 -2.80 16.33 4.31
N VAL A 114 -3.13 17.30 3.46
CA VAL A 114 -2.17 18.20 2.83
C VAL A 114 -2.54 19.64 3.19
N ASP A 115 -1.57 20.35 3.73
CA ASP A 115 -1.68 21.75 4.14
C ASP A 115 -0.66 22.60 3.35
N PRO A 116 -0.80 23.94 3.30
CA PRO A 116 0.16 24.80 2.58
C PRO A 116 1.61 24.67 3.05
N THR A 117 1.81 24.25 4.31
CA THR A 117 3.12 24.16 4.95
C THR A 117 3.68 22.73 5.01
N GLY A 118 2.93 21.72 4.58
CA GLY A 118 3.32 20.33 4.77
C GLY A 118 2.21 19.31 4.57
N ALA A 119 2.39 18.13 5.14
CA ALA A 119 1.40 17.06 5.11
C ALA A 119 1.52 16.14 6.32
N THR A 120 0.41 15.50 6.69
CA THR A 120 0.38 14.44 7.70
C THR A 120 -0.02 13.12 7.09
N GLY A 121 0.50 12.03 7.62
CA GLY A 121 0.31 10.71 7.06
C GLY A 121 0.70 9.59 8.01
N TYR A 122 0.83 8.41 7.45
CA TYR A 122 1.37 7.26 8.16
C TYR A 122 2.16 6.35 7.23
N VAL A 123 3.09 5.61 7.81
CA VAL A 123 3.77 4.48 7.15
C VAL A 123 3.22 3.19 7.76
N LEU A 124 2.88 2.22 6.93
CA LEU A 124 2.64 0.85 7.35
C LEU A 124 3.94 0.07 7.22
N LEU A 125 4.54 -0.24 8.36
CA LEU A 125 5.70 -1.12 8.47
C LEU A 125 5.21 -2.56 8.64
N PRO A 126 5.85 -3.56 8.02
CA PRO A 126 5.57 -4.95 8.34
C PRO A 126 6.01 -5.23 9.79
N MET A 127 5.14 -5.79 10.64
CA MET A 127 5.62 -6.21 11.96
C MET A 127 6.63 -7.36 11.77
N THR A 128 7.83 -7.17 12.32
CA THR A 128 8.71 -8.30 12.58
C THR A 128 8.09 -9.13 13.70
N PRO A 129 8.10 -10.47 13.63
CA PRO A 129 7.58 -11.31 14.72
C PRO A 129 8.33 -11.11 16.05
N SER A 130 9.45 -10.35 16.05
CA SER A 130 10.18 -9.99 17.26
C SER A 130 9.50 -8.92 18.13
N SER A 131 8.60 -8.10 17.56
CA SER A 131 7.89 -7.05 18.31
C SER A 131 6.57 -7.52 18.93
N ALA A 132 6.08 -8.72 18.55
CA ALA A 132 4.86 -9.31 19.09
C ALA A 132 5.08 -10.00 20.47
N SER A 133 6.33 -10.12 20.92
CA SER A 133 6.73 -10.83 22.14
C SER A 133 6.96 -9.91 23.37
N SER A 134 6.61 -8.63 23.30
CA SER A 134 6.78 -7.68 24.41
C SER A 134 5.47 -7.15 25.02
N SER A 135 4.38 -7.89 24.92
CA SER A 135 3.22 -7.76 25.82
C SER A 135 3.27 -8.86 26.86
N ASN A 136 3.86 -8.53 28.01
CA ASN A 136 3.89 -9.34 29.22
C ASN A 136 2.64 -9.09 30.07
#